data_AF-A0A7F8Q4Y5-F1
#
_entry.id   AF-A0A7F8Q4Y5-F1
#
_cell.length_a   1.000
_cell.length_b   1.000
_cell.length_c   1.000
_cell.angle_alpha   90.00
_cell.angle_beta   90.00
_cell.angle_gamma   90.00
#
_symmetry.space_group_name_H-M   'P 1'
#
loop_
_entity.id
_entity.type
_entity.pdbx_description
1 polymer ?
#
loop_
_entity_poly.entity_id
_entity_poly.type
_entity_poly.pdbx_seq_one_letter_code
_entity_poly.pdbx_strand_id
1 'polypeptide(L)'
;MTRILFVKDNAPSLCGARLKQVVPGAQDWTLSSQAFLFCLAVGNYTQAIECAKTYLLFFPNDEVMNQNLAYYTAMLGEEPARSIGPRESAREYRQRSLLEKELLFFAYDVFGIPFVDPDSWTPEEVIPKRLQEKQKSERETAVRISQEIGNLMKEIETLVEEKTKESLDVSRLTREGGPLLYEGISLTMNSKVLNGSQRVVMDGVISADECRELQRLTNAAATSGDGYRGQTSPHTPSEKFYGVTVFKALKLGQEGKVPLQSAHLYYSVTEKVRRVMESYFRLDTPLYFSYSHLVCRTAIEEAQAERKDSSHPVHVDNCILNAEALVCIKEPPAYTFRDYSAILYLNGDFDGGAFYFTELDAKTVTAEVQPQCGRAVGFSSGTENPHGVKAVTRGQRCAIALWFTLDARHSERDRVQADDLVKMLFSPEEMDLSQEQPQEAQEGAPKPVEESLPGSESGHKDEL
;
A
#
# COMPACT_ATOMS: atom_id res chain seq x y z
N MET A 1 -32.41 -3.76 -36.73
CA MET A 1 -31.91 -2.49 -37.30
C MET A 1 -31.28 -2.78 -38.65
N THR A 2 -32.01 -2.46 -39.71
CA THR A 2 -31.61 -2.70 -41.10
C THR A 2 -30.44 -1.76 -41.43
N ARG A 3 -29.23 -2.33 -41.61
CA ARG A 3 -28.09 -1.61 -42.20
C ARG A 3 -28.43 -1.33 -43.66
N ILE A 4 -28.73 -0.08 -43.99
CA ILE A 4 -28.96 0.33 -45.38
C ILE A 4 -27.70 1.05 -45.86
N LEU A 5 -26.88 0.29 -46.59
CA LEU A 5 -25.87 0.78 -47.52
C LEU A 5 -26.56 1.65 -48.58
N PHE A 6 -26.13 2.90 -48.78
CA PHE A 6 -26.55 3.67 -49.95
C PHE A 6 -25.44 3.75 -51.02
N VAL A 7 -25.79 3.10 -52.14
CA VAL A 7 -25.53 3.44 -53.55
C VAL A 7 -24.11 3.90 -53.90
N LYS A 8 -23.31 2.91 -54.32
CA LYS A 8 -22.22 3.10 -55.27
C LYS A 8 -22.82 3.35 -56.65
N ASP A 9 -22.89 4.60 -57.08
CA ASP A 9 -22.96 4.88 -58.52
C ASP A 9 -21.55 4.97 -59.11
N ASN A 10 -21.29 4.03 -60.02
CA ASN A 10 -20.07 3.89 -60.79
C ASN A 10 -20.02 4.95 -61.91
N ALA A 11 -19.30 6.03 -61.68
CA ALA A 11 -18.66 6.81 -62.73
C ALA A 11 -17.39 7.46 -62.15
N PRO A 12 -16.19 7.29 -62.75
CA PRO A 12 -14.98 7.86 -62.19
C PRO A 12 -14.92 9.34 -62.56
N SER A 13 -15.58 10.19 -61.80
CA SER A 13 -15.11 11.58 -61.69
C SER A 13 -13.88 11.54 -60.79
N LEU A 14 -12.80 12.20 -61.23
CA LEU A 14 -11.47 12.20 -60.61
C LEU A 14 -11.42 12.63 -59.13
N CYS A 15 -12.57 12.98 -58.53
CA CYS A 15 -12.73 13.35 -57.13
C CYS A 15 -12.94 12.14 -56.18
N GLY A 16 -13.29 10.95 -56.68
CA GLY A 16 -13.62 9.79 -55.83
C GLY A 16 -12.47 8.77 -55.58
N ALA A 17 -11.35 8.86 -56.30
CA ALA A 17 -10.45 7.71 -56.46
C ALA A 17 -9.22 7.65 -55.54
N ARG A 18 -9.02 8.57 -54.58
CA ARG A 18 -7.82 8.55 -53.72
C ARG A 18 -8.06 8.74 -52.21
N LEU A 19 -9.20 8.28 -51.71
CA LEU A 19 -9.52 8.26 -50.27
C LEU A 19 -9.49 6.85 -49.64
N LYS A 20 -8.90 5.85 -50.32
CA LYS A 20 -8.84 4.46 -49.82
C LYS A 20 -7.53 4.04 -49.15
N GLN A 21 -6.54 4.93 -49.01
CA GLN A 21 -5.20 4.50 -48.58
C GLN A 21 -4.66 5.08 -47.27
N VAL A 22 -5.44 5.86 -46.49
CA VAL A 22 -4.83 6.53 -45.31
C VAL A 22 -5.45 6.20 -43.94
N VAL A 23 -6.73 5.82 -43.78
CA VAL A 23 -7.23 5.43 -42.43
C VAL A 23 -8.40 4.43 -42.52
N PRO A 24 -8.29 3.20 -41.97
CA PRO A 24 -9.44 2.34 -41.76
C PRO A 24 -10.13 2.73 -40.44
N GLY A 25 -11.36 3.27 -40.51
CA GLY A 25 -12.26 3.35 -39.33
C GLY A 25 -12.58 4.71 -38.72
N ALA A 26 -12.69 5.79 -39.51
CA ALA A 26 -13.18 7.08 -38.99
C ALA A 26 -14.66 7.32 -39.40
N GLN A 27 -15.56 7.34 -38.43
CA GLN A 27 -16.98 7.67 -38.54
C GLN A 27 -17.24 9.13 -38.10
N ASP A 28 -16.51 10.10 -38.66
CA ASP A 28 -16.69 11.51 -38.32
C ASP A 28 -16.94 12.39 -39.55
N TRP A 29 -17.90 13.32 -39.43
CA TRP A 29 -18.22 14.36 -40.41
C TRP A 29 -17.08 15.37 -40.64
N THR A 30 -15.94 15.25 -39.94
CA THR A 30 -14.70 15.97 -40.23
C THR A 30 -14.14 15.70 -41.64
N LEU A 31 -14.56 14.58 -42.27
CA LEU A 31 -14.27 14.27 -43.67
C LEU A 31 -14.95 15.22 -44.68
N SER A 32 -16.01 15.94 -44.29
CA SER A 32 -16.68 16.94 -45.15
C SER A 32 -15.79 18.16 -45.37
N SER A 33 -15.14 18.66 -44.30
CA SER A 33 -14.21 19.80 -44.38
C SER A 33 -12.97 19.47 -45.23
N GLN A 34 -12.49 18.22 -45.19
CA GLN A 34 -11.38 17.76 -46.03
C GLN A 34 -11.76 17.61 -47.51
N ALA A 35 -12.98 17.13 -47.81
CA ALA A 35 -13.51 17.11 -49.18
C ALA A 35 -13.69 18.53 -49.74
N PHE A 36 -14.04 19.48 -48.88
CA PHE A 36 -14.15 20.91 -49.19
C PHE A 36 -12.81 21.55 -49.56
N LEU A 37 -11.78 21.30 -48.74
CA LEU A 37 -10.40 21.74 -48.99
C LEU A 37 -9.83 21.17 -50.31
N PHE A 38 -10.25 19.96 -50.71
CA PHE A 38 -9.77 19.33 -51.94
C PHE A 38 -10.32 19.98 -53.22
N CYS A 39 -11.56 20.50 -53.21
CA CYS A 39 -12.12 21.23 -54.35
C CYS A 39 -11.44 22.61 -54.56
N LEU A 40 -10.96 23.21 -53.46
CA LEU A 40 -10.22 24.46 -53.43
C LEU A 40 -8.89 24.37 -54.20
N ALA A 41 -8.26 23.20 -54.20
CA ALA A 41 -6.96 22.97 -54.84
C ALA A 41 -7.01 22.89 -56.38
N VAL A 42 -8.21 22.85 -57.01
CA VAL A 42 -8.38 22.57 -58.45
C VAL A 42 -9.03 23.74 -59.23
N GLY A 43 -9.41 24.83 -58.56
CA GLY A 43 -9.93 26.04 -59.24
C GLY A 43 -11.31 25.89 -59.90
N ASN A 44 -12.09 24.88 -59.52
CA ASN A 44 -13.42 24.62 -60.09
C ASN A 44 -14.53 25.23 -59.22
N TYR A 45 -14.84 26.50 -59.46
CA TYR A 45 -15.85 27.26 -58.69
C TYR A 45 -17.27 26.71 -58.82
N THR A 46 -17.62 26.11 -59.97
CA THR A 46 -18.94 25.48 -60.17
C THR A 46 -19.18 24.35 -59.17
N GLN A 47 -18.21 23.45 -59.00
CA GLN A 47 -18.30 22.35 -58.05
C GLN A 47 -18.21 22.84 -56.60
N ALA A 48 -17.41 23.88 -56.33
CA ALA A 48 -17.31 24.47 -55.00
C ALA A 48 -18.65 25.08 -54.54
N ILE A 49 -19.36 25.76 -55.44
CA ILE A 49 -20.71 26.31 -55.17
C ILE A 49 -21.73 25.18 -54.93
N GLU A 50 -21.73 24.14 -55.75
CA GLU A 50 -22.63 22.98 -55.57
C GLU A 50 -22.38 22.30 -54.21
N CYS A 51 -21.11 22.08 -53.85
CA CYS A 51 -20.72 21.52 -52.55
C CYS A 51 -21.14 22.43 -51.39
N ALA A 52 -20.94 23.75 -51.50
CA ALA A 52 -21.31 24.71 -50.45
C ALA A 52 -22.81 24.74 -50.23
N LYS A 53 -23.59 24.85 -51.31
CA LYS A 53 -25.05 24.78 -51.24
C LYS A 53 -25.54 23.44 -50.70
N THR A 54 -24.86 22.34 -51.02
CA THR A 54 -25.18 21.00 -50.50
C THR A 54 -24.93 20.89 -49.01
N TYR A 55 -23.83 21.44 -48.50
CA TYR A 55 -23.55 21.47 -47.06
C TYR A 55 -24.56 22.36 -46.31
N LEU A 56 -24.84 23.54 -46.86
CA LEU A 56 -25.79 24.50 -46.29
C LEU A 56 -27.26 24.00 -46.28
N LEU A 57 -27.57 22.90 -47.00
CA LEU A 57 -28.85 22.21 -46.81
C LEU A 57 -29.02 21.65 -45.39
N PHE A 58 -27.93 21.21 -44.77
CA PHE A 58 -27.92 20.59 -43.45
C PHE A 58 -27.58 21.61 -42.35
N PHE A 59 -26.69 22.56 -42.66
CA PHE A 59 -26.25 23.59 -41.71
C PHE A 59 -26.43 24.99 -42.30
N PRO A 60 -27.67 25.50 -42.40
CA PRO A 60 -27.96 26.76 -43.08
C PRO A 60 -27.29 27.99 -42.44
N ASN A 61 -27.03 27.92 -41.13
CA ASN A 61 -26.49 29.02 -40.33
C ASN A 61 -24.95 28.95 -40.15
N ASP A 62 -24.26 28.07 -40.88
CA ASP A 62 -22.79 27.97 -40.80
C ASP A 62 -22.14 29.22 -41.42
N GLU A 63 -21.56 30.07 -40.58
CA GLU A 63 -21.00 31.36 -40.99
C GLU A 63 -19.83 31.18 -41.98
N VAL A 64 -18.96 30.20 -41.73
CA VAL A 64 -17.77 29.93 -42.55
C VAL A 64 -18.20 29.45 -43.93
N MET A 65 -19.17 28.55 -44.00
CA MET A 65 -19.64 28.04 -45.28
C MET A 65 -20.42 29.07 -46.09
N ASN A 66 -21.17 29.95 -45.43
CA ASN A 66 -21.83 31.08 -46.09
C ASN A 66 -20.81 32.07 -46.69
N GLN A 67 -19.73 32.37 -45.97
CA GLN A 67 -18.62 33.19 -46.48
C GLN A 67 -17.94 32.52 -47.68
N ASN A 68 -17.68 31.20 -47.61
CA ASN A 68 -17.12 30.43 -48.72
C ASN A 68 -18.01 30.48 -49.96
N LEU A 69 -19.33 30.28 -49.79
CA LEU A 69 -20.30 30.37 -50.88
C LEU A 69 -20.29 31.75 -51.53
N ALA A 70 -20.24 32.83 -50.74
CA ALA A 70 -20.15 34.19 -51.24
C ALA A 70 -18.88 34.42 -52.05
N TYR A 71 -17.74 33.93 -51.55
CA TYR A 71 -16.46 33.99 -52.25
C TYR A 71 -16.50 33.27 -53.60
N TYR A 72 -16.97 32.01 -53.65
CA TYR A 72 -17.03 31.26 -54.92
C TYR A 72 -18.02 31.88 -55.92
N THR A 73 -19.13 32.41 -55.42
CA THR A 73 -20.13 33.11 -56.23
C THR A 73 -19.53 34.36 -56.89
N ALA A 74 -18.74 35.14 -56.14
CA ALA A 74 -18.04 36.30 -56.68
C ALA A 74 -16.99 35.92 -57.74
N MET A 75 -16.29 34.79 -57.55
CA MET A 75 -15.27 34.32 -58.50
C MET A 75 -15.84 33.74 -59.79
N LEU A 76 -17.03 33.09 -59.75
CA LEU A 76 -17.68 32.52 -60.94
C LEU A 76 -18.59 33.54 -61.67
N GLY A 77 -19.11 34.52 -60.94
CA GLY A 77 -20.14 35.45 -61.40
C GLY A 77 -21.54 35.05 -60.93
N GLU A 78 -22.38 36.05 -60.59
CA GLU A 78 -23.69 35.82 -59.97
C GLU A 78 -24.67 35.03 -60.86
N GLU A 79 -24.73 35.34 -62.16
CA GLU A 79 -25.69 34.72 -63.08
C GLU A 79 -25.43 33.20 -63.27
N PRO A 80 -24.20 32.73 -63.55
CA PRO A 80 -23.89 31.31 -63.56
C PRO A 80 -24.12 30.64 -62.19
N ALA A 81 -23.75 31.29 -61.09
CA ALA A 81 -23.88 30.74 -59.74
C ALA A 81 -25.32 30.54 -59.28
N ARG A 82 -26.27 31.37 -59.75
CA ARG A 82 -27.71 31.23 -59.46
C ARG A 82 -28.27 29.92 -60.01
N SER A 83 -27.79 29.47 -61.16
CA SER A 83 -28.25 28.22 -61.81
C SER A 83 -27.76 26.93 -61.12
N ILE A 84 -26.75 27.03 -60.24
CA ILE A 84 -26.16 25.88 -59.55
C ILE A 84 -26.95 25.62 -58.26
N GLY A 85 -27.62 24.48 -58.18
CA GLY A 85 -28.29 24.02 -56.95
C GLY A 85 -27.38 23.18 -56.04
N PRO A 86 -27.87 22.77 -54.87
CA PRO A 86 -27.29 21.64 -54.15
C PRO A 86 -27.50 20.34 -54.93
N ARG A 87 -26.71 19.30 -54.61
CA ARG A 87 -26.86 17.97 -55.23
C ARG A 87 -28.25 17.40 -54.97
N GLU A 88 -28.90 16.93 -56.03
CA GLU A 88 -30.28 16.43 -55.94
C GLU A 88 -30.39 15.20 -55.02
N SER A 89 -29.40 14.30 -55.06
CA SER A 89 -29.36 13.13 -54.16
C SER A 89 -29.28 13.51 -52.68
N ALA A 90 -28.62 14.62 -52.34
CA ALA A 90 -28.56 15.12 -50.98
C ALA A 90 -29.89 15.78 -50.54
N ARG A 91 -30.57 16.46 -51.47
CA ARG A 91 -31.90 17.02 -51.26
C ARG A 91 -32.94 15.92 -51.01
N GLU A 92 -32.95 14.89 -51.85
CA GLU A 92 -33.83 13.71 -51.70
C GLU A 92 -33.56 12.98 -50.38
N TYR A 93 -32.28 12.77 -50.04
CA TYR A 93 -31.90 12.17 -48.77
C TYR A 93 -32.40 12.98 -47.57
N ARG A 94 -32.19 14.30 -47.58
CA ARG A 94 -32.64 15.18 -46.50
C ARG A 94 -34.15 15.09 -46.34
N GLN A 95 -34.91 15.20 -47.44
CA GLN A 95 -36.36 15.12 -47.38
C GLN A 95 -36.85 13.79 -46.81
N ARG A 96 -36.29 12.66 -47.28
CA ARG A 96 -36.65 11.34 -46.75
C ARG A 96 -36.30 11.19 -45.28
N SER A 97 -35.09 11.59 -44.90
CA SER A 97 -34.60 11.45 -43.52
C SER A 97 -35.42 12.29 -42.53
N LEU A 98 -35.87 13.49 -42.92
CA LEU A 98 -36.75 14.31 -42.07
C LEU A 98 -38.09 13.61 -41.82
N LEU A 99 -38.71 13.03 -42.84
CA LEU A 99 -39.98 12.29 -42.70
C LEU A 99 -39.82 11.04 -41.83
N GLU A 100 -38.72 10.29 -42.02
CA GLU A 100 -38.41 9.12 -41.20
C GLU A 100 -38.22 9.50 -39.72
N LYS A 101 -37.49 10.60 -39.45
CA LYS A 101 -37.27 11.12 -38.10
C LYS A 101 -38.56 11.62 -37.47
N GLU A 102 -39.41 12.29 -38.23
CA GLU A 102 -40.73 12.73 -37.74
C GLU A 102 -41.55 11.54 -37.22
N LEU A 103 -41.57 10.41 -37.95
CA LEU A 103 -42.22 9.18 -37.51
C LEU A 103 -41.56 8.56 -36.27
N LEU A 104 -40.22 8.58 -36.19
CA LEU A 104 -39.48 8.03 -35.06
C LEU A 104 -39.69 8.86 -33.78
N PHE A 105 -39.67 10.19 -33.91
CA PHE A 105 -39.97 11.09 -32.79
C PHE A 105 -41.44 11.00 -32.37
N PHE A 106 -42.37 10.85 -33.32
CA PHE A 106 -43.77 10.56 -33.01
C PHE A 106 -43.91 9.25 -32.21
N ALA A 107 -43.22 8.19 -32.63
CA ALA A 107 -43.25 6.93 -31.91
C ALA A 107 -42.66 7.05 -30.49
N TYR A 108 -41.62 7.88 -30.32
CA TYR A 108 -41.08 8.18 -29.01
C TYR A 108 -42.07 8.95 -28.13
N ASP A 109 -42.71 10.00 -28.65
CA ASP A 109 -43.63 10.83 -27.89
C ASP A 109 -44.91 10.06 -27.47
N VAL A 110 -45.47 9.26 -28.39
CA VAL A 110 -46.77 8.58 -28.17
C VAL A 110 -46.61 7.22 -27.50
N PHE A 111 -45.64 6.41 -27.93
CA PHE A 111 -45.47 5.04 -27.44
C PHE A 111 -44.32 4.88 -26.44
N GLY A 112 -43.56 5.94 -26.18
CA GLY A 112 -42.46 5.92 -25.22
C GLY A 112 -41.24 5.11 -25.68
N ILE A 113 -41.14 4.75 -26.97
CA ILE A 113 -39.99 4.03 -27.52
C ILE A 113 -38.86 5.03 -27.75
N PRO A 114 -37.77 4.99 -26.97
CA PRO A 114 -36.74 6.02 -27.05
C PRO A 114 -36.05 6.01 -28.42
N PHE A 115 -36.00 7.19 -29.03
CA PHE A 115 -35.21 7.44 -30.23
C PHE A 115 -34.19 8.54 -29.93
N VAL A 116 -32.92 8.23 -30.19
CA VAL A 116 -31.81 9.19 -30.12
C VAL A 116 -31.39 9.49 -31.55
N ASP A 117 -31.55 10.73 -31.96
CA ASP A 117 -31.14 11.17 -33.29
C ASP A 117 -29.61 11.32 -33.33
N PRO A 118 -28.90 10.55 -34.18
CA PRO A 118 -27.46 10.68 -34.33
C PRO A 118 -27.03 11.93 -35.12
N ASP A 119 -27.97 12.62 -35.78
CA ASP A 119 -27.68 13.72 -36.66
C ASP A 119 -27.89 15.09 -35.98
N SER A 120 -26.84 15.92 -35.98
CA SER A 120 -26.89 17.27 -35.41
C SER A 120 -27.55 18.33 -36.30
N TRP A 121 -27.94 17.96 -37.53
CA TRP A 121 -28.52 18.87 -38.52
C TRP A 121 -30.06 18.82 -38.54
N THR A 122 -30.68 17.91 -37.78
CA THR A 122 -32.13 17.81 -37.73
C THR A 122 -32.71 19.10 -37.17
N PRO A 123 -33.61 19.78 -37.91
CA PRO A 123 -34.26 20.99 -37.42
C PRO A 123 -35.07 20.71 -36.16
N GLU A 124 -35.03 21.63 -35.18
CA GLU A 124 -35.75 21.47 -33.91
C GLU A 124 -37.25 21.29 -34.14
N GLU A 125 -37.82 21.87 -35.21
CA GLU A 125 -39.24 21.81 -35.54
C GLU A 125 -39.75 20.39 -35.83
N VAL A 126 -38.85 19.46 -36.19
CA VAL A 126 -39.18 18.04 -36.43
C VAL A 126 -39.39 17.29 -35.12
N ILE A 127 -38.83 17.78 -34.02
CA ILE A 127 -38.93 17.17 -32.70
C ILE A 127 -40.23 17.67 -32.02
N PRO A 128 -41.14 16.80 -31.55
CA PRO A 128 -42.32 17.20 -30.81
C PRO A 128 -41.98 18.07 -29.59
N LYS A 129 -42.74 19.15 -29.36
CA LYS A 129 -42.49 20.12 -28.27
C LYS A 129 -42.32 19.47 -26.89
N ARG A 130 -43.12 18.45 -26.59
CA ARG A 130 -43.04 17.70 -25.32
C ARG A 130 -41.68 17.01 -25.14
N LEU A 131 -41.13 16.46 -26.21
CA LEU A 131 -39.79 15.85 -26.20
C LEU A 131 -38.70 16.91 -26.13
N GLN A 132 -38.86 18.06 -26.79
CA GLN A 132 -37.93 19.20 -26.65
C GLN A 132 -37.85 19.69 -25.19
N GLU A 133 -39.01 19.88 -24.53
CA GLU A 133 -39.08 20.30 -23.13
C GLU A 133 -38.46 19.25 -22.19
N LYS A 134 -38.72 17.97 -22.45
CA LYS A 134 -38.13 16.86 -21.70
C LYS A 134 -36.60 16.84 -21.84
N GLN A 135 -36.07 16.94 -23.06
CA GLN A 135 -34.63 16.99 -23.31
C GLN A 135 -33.98 18.21 -22.66
N LYS A 136 -34.66 19.37 -22.67
CA LYS A 136 -34.20 20.58 -22.00
C LYS A 136 -34.10 20.37 -20.48
N SER A 137 -35.13 19.80 -19.85
CA SER A 137 -35.14 19.50 -18.42
C SER A 137 -34.07 18.48 -18.01
N GLU A 138 -33.87 17.43 -18.83
CA GLU A 138 -32.82 16.44 -18.61
C GLU A 138 -31.42 17.06 -18.73
N ARG A 139 -31.22 17.97 -19.68
CA ARG A 139 -29.95 18.72 -19.85
C ARG A 139 -29.69 19.64 -18.66
N GLU A 140 -30.69 20.37 -18.19
CA GLU A 140 -30.58 21.22 -16.99
C GLU A 140 -30.24 20.39 -15.74
N THR A 141 -30.85 19.21 -15.60
CA THR A 141 -30.55 18.27 -14.51
C THR A 141 -29.12 17.74 -14.60
N ALA A 142 -28.66 17.37 -15.78
CA ALA A 142 -27.28 16.91 -16.01
C ALA A 142 -26.24 18.01 -15.71
N VAL A 143 -26.54 19.27 -16.03
CA VAL A 143 -25.69 20.41 -15.67
C VAL A 143 -25.63 20.57 -14.16
N ARG A 144 -26.76 20.48 -13.45
CA ARG A 144 -26.80 20.56 -11.97
C ARG A 144 -25.97 19.45 -11.32
N ILE A 145 -26.14 18.20 -11.77
CA ILE A 145 -25.37 17.06 -11.27
C ILE A 145 -23.86 17.27 -11.52
N SER A 146 -23.49 17.73 -12.72
CA SER A 146 -22.09 17.99 -13.05
C SER A 146 -21.48 19.08 -12.15
N GLN A 147 -22.27 20.10 -11.80
CA GLN A 147 -21.85 21.17 -10.90
C GLN A 147 -21.71 20.66 -9.44
N GLU A 148 -22.62 19.82 -8.98
CA GLU A 148 -22.53 19.16 -7.66
C GLU A 148 -21.29 18.26 -7.57
N ILE A 149 -21.00 17.46 -8.59
CA ILE A 149 -19.78 16.64 -8.67
C ILE A 149 -18.54 17.53 -8.64
N GLY A 150 -18.52 18.62 -9.42
CA GLY A 150 -17.40 19.57 -9.45
C GLY A 150 -17.16 20.24 -8.10
N ASN A 151 -18.22 20.57 -7.37
CA ASN A 151 -18.12 21.12 -6.01
C ASN A 151 -17.59 20.07 -5.02
N LEU A 152 -18.08 18.83 -5.09
CA LEU A 152 -17.60 17.73 -4.24
C LEU A 152 -16.12 17.41 -4.50
N MET A 153 -15.69 17.43 -5.76
CA MET A 153 -14.28 17.23 -6.11
C MET A 153 -13.38 18.31 -5.51
N LYS A 154 -13.81 19.58 -5.54
CA LYS A 154 -13.09 20.68 -4.88
C LYS A 154 -13.04 20.51 -3.36
N GLU A 155 -14.13 20.07 -2.74
CA GLU A 155 -14.15 19.80 -1.29
C GLU A 155 -13.18 18.68 -0.91
N ILE A 156 -13.16 17.58 -1.69
CA ILE A 156 -12.18 16.50 -1.52
C ILE A 156 -10.76 17.02 -1.71
N GLU A 157 -10.49 17.84 -2.73
CA GLU A 157 -9.19 18.44 -2.97
C GLU A 157 -8.74 19.30 -1.79
N THR A 158 -9.64 20.13 -1.22
CA THR A 158 -9.35 20.92 -0.03
C THR A 158 -9.09 20.06 1.20
N LEU A 159 -9.86 18.99 1.44
CA LEU A 159 -9.65 18.07 2.56
C LEU A 159 -8.35 17.29 2.40
N VAL A 160 -7.97 16.93 1.17
CA VAL A 160 -6.69 16.29 0.87
C VAL A 160 -5.54 17.27 1.07
N GLU A 161 -5.67 18.53 0.65
CA GLU A 161 -4.68 19.59 0.88
C GLU A 161 -4.51 19.94 2.37
N GLU A 162 -5.60 20.00 3.13
CA GLU A 162 -5.58 20.20 4.58
C GLU A 162 -4.92 19.00 5.27
N LYS A 163 -5.28 17.77 4.89
CA LYS A 163 -4.68 16.55 5.43
C LYS A 163 -3.20 16.38 5.03
N THR A 164 -2.80 16.84 3.85
CA THR A 164 -1.38 16.87 3.44
C THR A 164 -0.62 17.99 4.13
N LYS A 165 -1.23 19.15 4.40
CA LYS A 165 -0.61 20.17 5.26
C LYS A 165 -0.46 19.68 6.69
N GLU A 166 -1.45 18.98 7.23
CA GLU A 166 -1.40 18.39 8.57
C GLU A 166 -0.34 17.28 8.64
N SER A 167 -0.20 16.43 7.60
CA SER A 167 0.88 15.44 7.53
C SER A 167 2.28 16.05 7.37
N LEU A 168 2.39 17.15 6.61
CA LEU A 168 3.64 17.91 6.47
C LEU A 168 4.01 18.65 7.76
N ASP A 169 3.05 19.12 8.55
CA ASP A 169 3.32 19.78 9.84
C ASP A 169 3.69 18.76 10.94
N VAL A 170 3.09 17.56 10.91
CA VAL A 170 3.53 16.42 11.75
C VAL A 170 4.97 15.99 11.40
N SER A 171 5.35 16.04 10.12
CA SER A 171 6.74 15.72 9.70
C SER A 171 7.78 16.73 10.24
N ARG A 172 7.39 18.00 10.46
CA ARG A 172 8.22 19.03 11.12
C ARG A 172 8.29 18.90 12.65
N LEU A 173 7.47 18.03 13.24
CA LEU A 173 7.34 17.81 14.68
C LEU A 173 7.89 16.45 15.17
N THR A 174 8.58 15.68 14.32
CA THR A 174 9.22 14.43 14.73
C THR A 174 10.41 14.72 15.65
N ARG A 175 10.17 14.55 16.96
CA ARG A 175 11.15 14.82 18.02
C ARG A 175 12.01 13.58 18.25
N GLU A 176 13.26 13.60 17.81
CA GLU A 176 14.23 12.55 18.12
C GLU A 176 15.14 12.93 19.30
N GLY A 177 15.94 11.97 19.77
CA GLY A 177 17.00 12.21 20.75
C GLY A 177 16.50 12.30 22.19
N GLY A 178 15.50 11.51 22.56
CA GLY A 178 15.13 11.34 23.96
C GLY A 178 16.21 10.64 24.82
N PRO A 179 16.03 10.60 26.14
CA PRO A 179 17.03 10.12 27.08
C PRO A 179 17.31 8.61 26.94
N LEU A 180 18.54 8.19 27.25
CA LEU A 180 18.88 6.77 27.32
C LEU A 180 18.41 6.21 28.68
N LEU A 181 17.45 5.28 28.64
CA LEU A 181 16.78 4.78 29.85
C LEU A 181 17.59 3.77 30.68
N TYR A 182 18.59 3.14 30.08
CA TYR A 182 19.35 2.04 30.69
C TYR A 182 20.84 2.32 30.62
N GLU A 183 21.55 1.99 31.71
CA GLU A 183 23.01 2.01 31.73
C GLU A 183 23.59 1.00 30.73
N GLY A 184 24.71 1.35 30.10
CA GLY A 184 25.38 0.52 29.10
C GLY A 184 24.84 0.65 27.67
N ILE A 185 23.65 1.24 27.47
CA ILE A 185 23.17 1.59 26.12
C ILE A 185 23.89 2.85 25.65
N SER A 186 24.34 2.84 24.39
CA SER A 186 24.98 3.99 23.75
C SER A 186 24.35 4.28 22.39
N LEU A 187 24.15 5.56 22.08
CA LEU A 187 23.71 6.02 20.76
C LEU A 187 24.90 6.00 19.79
N THR A 188 24.90 5.08 18.84
CA THR A 188 26.00 4.90 17.88
C THR A 188 25.78 5.70 16.60
N MET A 189 24.56 5.69 16.07
CA MET A 189 24.20 6.45 14.85
C MET A 189 22.80 7.03 15.01
N ASN A 190 22.64 8.31 14.67
CA ASN A 190 21.34 8.98 14.60
C ASN A 190 20.92 9.17 13.12
N SER A 191 19.73 9.71 12.90
CA SER A 191 19.16 9.98 11.57
C SER A 191 20.11 10.75 10.65
N LYS A 192 20.86 11.72 11.19
CA LYS A 192 21.84 12.50 10.42
C LYS A 192 23.00 11.64 9.89
N VAL A 193 23.53 10.73 10.71
CA VAL A 193 24.59 9.79 10.30
C VAL A 193 24.04 8.73 9.35
N LEU A 194 22.78 8.32 9.54
CA LEU A 194 22.09 7.31 8.73
C LEU A 194 21.44 7.88 7.46
N ASN A 195 21.75 9.13 7.11
CA ASN A 195 21.26 9.84 5.93
C ASN A 195 19.75 9.63 5.68
N GLY A 196 18.94 9.92 6.70
CA GLY A 196 17.48 9.79 6.64
C GLY A 196 16.80 10.48 7.82
N SER A 197 15.55 10.10 8.09
CA SER A 197 14.73 10.60 9.20
C SER A 197 14.15 9.46 10.01
N GLN A 198 13.99 9.66 11.31
CA GLN A 198 13.46 8.67 12.26
C GLN A 198 14.22 7.36 12.17
N ARG A 199 15.56 7.42 12.21
CA ARG A 199 16.47 6.26 12.23
C ARG A 199 17.40 6.35 13.43
N VAL A 200 17.68 5.20 14.04
CA VAL A 200 18.63 5.10 15.15
C VAL A 200 19.36 3.77 15.16
N VAL A 201 20.63 3.79 15.51
CA VAL A 201 21.41 2.62 15.89
C VAL A 201 21.91 2.81 17.31
N MET A 202 21.62 1.84 18.17
CA MET A 202 22.11 1.81 19.55
C MET A 202 22.86 0.52 19.82
N ASP A 203 23.98 0.62 20.53
CA ASP A 203 24.76 -0.53 20.98
C ASP A 203 24.58 -0.75 22.48
N GLY A 204 24.79 -1.99 22.94
CA GLY A 204 24.69 -2.37 24.35
C GLY A 204 23.26 -2.56 24.86
N VAL A 205 22.28 -2.75 23.97
CA VAL A 205 20.87 -2.97 24.36
C VAL A 205 20.71 -4.26 25.16
N ILE A 206 21.49 -5.30 24.83
CA ILE A 206 21.64 -6.52 25.62
C ILE A 206 23.11 -6.90 25.73
N SER A 207 23.44 -7.63 26.79
CA SER A 207 24.79 -8.14 27.07
C SER A 207 25.18 -9.32 26.17
N ALA A 208 26.47 -9.63 26.14
CA ALA A 208 26.99 -10.78 25.40
C ALA A 208 26.46 -12.13 25.91
N ASP A 209 26.18 -12.25 27.22
CA ASP A 209 25.57 -13.44 27.81
C ASP A 209 24.11 -13.61 27.37
N GLU A 210 23.33 -12.53 27.40
CA GLU A 210 21.94 -12.55 26.93
C GLU A 210 21.86 -12.88 25.43
N CYS A 211 22.76 -12.35 24.60
CA CYS A 211 22.87 -12.74 23.20
C CYS A 211 23.08 -14.25 23.01
N ARG A 212 24.05 -14.83 23.74
CA ARG A 212 24.33 -16.27 23.67
C ARG A 212 23.14 -17.11 24.13
N GLU A 213 22.47 -16.68 25.19
CA GLU A 213 21.33 -17.39 25.73
C GLU A 213 20.12 -17.36 24.78
N LEU A 214 19.85 -16.22 24.15
CA LEU A 214 18.81 -16.10 23.13
C LEU A 214 19.13 -16.89 21.86
N GLN A 215 20.40 -16.94 21.42
CA GLN A 215 20.80 -17.80 20.31
C GLN A 215 20.57 -19.29 20.63
N ARG A 216 20.92 -19.75 21.84
CA ARG A 216 20.65 -21.13 22.28
C ARG A 216 19.16 -21.44 22.31
N LEU A 217 18.35 -20.53 22.88
CA LEU A 217 16.89 -20.65 22.86
C LEU A 217 16.38 -20.82 21.44
N THR A 218 16.88 -20.01 20.50
CA THR A 218 16.48 -20.09 19.10
C THR A 218 16.78 -21.44 18.49
N ASN A 219 18.00 -21.94 18.66
CA ASN A 219 18.41 -23.20 18.07
C ASN A 219 17.62 -24.40 18.63
N ALA A 220 17.08 -24.30 19.84
CA ALA A 220 16.23 -25.32 20.44
C ALA A 220 14.73 -25.17 20.10
N ALA A 221 14.22 -23.93 20.01
CA ALA A 221 12.79 -23.65 19.90
C ALA A 221 12.31 -23.33 18.47
N ALA A 222 13.20 -22.89 17.59
CA ALA A 222 12.82 -22.35 16.30
C ALA A 222 12.32 -23.42 15.35
N THR A 223 11.27 -23.08 14.61
CA THR A 223 10.72 -23.93 13.57
C THR A 223 11.18 -23.42 12.20
N SER A 224 11.54 -24.34 11.31
CA SER A 224 11.92 -23.97 9.96
C SER A 224 10.70 -23.43 9.19
N GLY A 225 10.84 -22.27 8.56
CA GLY A 225 9.75 -21.60 7.87
C GLY A 225 8.62 -21.06 8.77
N ASP A 226 8.89 -20.83 10.06
CA ASP A 226 7.95 -20.18 10.98
C ASP A 226 7.53 -18.80 10.43
N GLY A 227 6.24 -18.47 10.47
CA GLY A 227 5.68 -17.29 9.81
C GLY A 227 5.47 -17.40 8.29
N TYR A 228 5.97 -18.45 7.62
CA TYR A 228 5.90 -18.64 6.16
C TYR A 228 5.26 -19.97 5.74
N ARG A 229 4.28 -20.46 6.51
CA ARG A 229 3.55 -21.72 6.23
C ARG A 229 4.49 -22.93 6.03
N GLY A 230 5.63 -22.94 6.72
CA GLY A 230 6.63 -24.01 6.62
C GLY A 230 7.58 -23.89 5.43
N GLN A 231 7.50 -22.82 4.63
CA GLN A 231 8.48 -22.57 3.58
C GLN A 231 9.83 -22.24 4.22
N THR A 232 10.79 -23.15 4.09
CA THR A 232 12.10 -23.06 4.74
C THR A 232 13.02 -22.02 4.11
N SER A 233 12.74 -21.60 2.87
CA SER A 233 13.53 -20.63 2.10
C SER A 233 12.59 -19.59 1.45
N PRO A 234 11.92 -18.74 2.23
CA PRO A 234 10.82 -17.89 1.74
C PRO A 234 11.27 -16.70 0.88
N HIS A 235 12.52 -16.25 1.03
CA HIS A 235 13.04 -15.08 0.30
C HIS A 235 14.06 -15.44 -0.77
N THR A 236 14.83 -16.50 -0.53
CA THR A 236 15.92 -16.94 -1.41
C THR A 236 16.18 -18.43 -1.21
N PRO A 237 16.45 -19.20 -2.28
CA PRO A 237 16.81 -20.61 -2.17
C PRO A 237 18.18 -20.83 -1.51
N SER A 238 18.97 -19.78 -1.31
CA SER A 238 20.34 -19.85 -0.78
C SER A 238 20.43 -19.80 0.75
N GLU A 239 19.30 -19.61 1.45
CA GLU A 239 19.27 -19.48 2.91
C GLU A 239 18.11 -20.27 3.50
N LYS A 240 18.32 -20.82 4.70
CA LYS A 240 17.24 -21.42 5.51
C LYS A 240 16.77 -20.43 6.57
N PHE A 241 15.45 -20.30 6.69
CA PHE A 241 14.76 -19.45 7.64
C PHE A 241 14.24 -20.26 8.82
N TYR A 242 14.54 -19.79 10.03
CA TYR A 242 14.07 -20.35 11.29
C TYR A 242 13.50 -19.24 12.14
N GLY A 243 12.42 -19.52 12.87
CA GLY A 243 11.78 -18.51 13.70
C GLY A 243 11.01 -19.07 14.89
N VAL A 244 10.80 -18.20 15.89
CA VAL A 244 9.99 -18.47 17.07
C VAL A 244 9.34 -17.18 17.61
N THR A 245 8.03 -17.21 17.82
CA THR A 245 7.31 -16.12 18.49
C THR A 245 7.52 -16.15 19.99
N VAL A 246 7.32 -15.00 20.65
CA VAL A 246 7.48 -14.88 22.12
C VAL A 246 6.57 -15.86 22.86
N PHE A 247 5.29 -15.92 22.48
CA PHE A 247 4.32 -16.83 23.09
C PHE A 247 4.73 -18.30 22.94
N LYS A 248 5.19 -18.70 21.75
CA LYS A 248 5.66 -20.07 21.49
C LYS A 248 6.87 -20.42 22.35
N ALA A 249 7.84 -19.52 22.48
CA ALA A 249 9.00 -19.74 23.35
C ALA A 249 8.59 -19.94 24.81
N LEU A 250 7.67 -19.11 25.33
CA LEU A 250 7.14 -19.24 26.68
C LEU A 250 6.36 -20.55 26.89
N LYS A 251 5.57 -20.99 25.91
CA LYS A 251 4.88 -22.28 25.95
C LYS A 251 5.85 -23.46 25.99
N LEU A 252 6.88 -23.44 25.17
CA LEU A 252 7.94 -24.46 25.21
C LEU A 252 8.69 -24.42 26.57
N GLY A 253 8.85 -23.24 27.17
CA GLY A 253 9.40 -23.07 28.51
C GLY A 253 8.51 -23.68 29.59
N GLN A 254 7.20 -23.43 29.53
CA GLN A 254 6.18 -24.02 30.43
C GLN A 254 6.16 -25.56 30.32
N GLU A 255 6.38 -26.10 29.12
CA GLU A 255 6.45 -27.54 28.85
C GLU A 255 7.82 -28.16 29.21
N GLY A 256 8.79 -27.37 29.68
CA GLY A 256 10.15 -27.84 30.02
C GLY A 256 11.01 -28.24 28.82
N LYS A 257 10.61 -27.88 27.59
CA LYS A 257 11.36 -28.18 26.36
C LYS A 257 12.53 -27.22 26.13
N VAL A 258 12.44 -26.02 26.70
CA VAL A 258 13.53 -25.03 26.76
C VAL A 258 13.59 -24.44 28.16
N PRO A 259 14.73 -23.87 28.61
CA PRO A 259 14.79 -23.26 29.92
C PRO A 259 13.81 -22.08 30.01
N LEU A 260 12.94 -22.12 31.02
CA LEU A 260 11.88 -21.13 31.21
C LEU A 260 12.43 -19.70 31.37
N GLN A 261 13.59 -19.57 32.03
CA GLN A 261 14.27 -18.27 32.19
C GLN A 261 14.76 -17.68 30.85
N SER A 262 15.19 -18.52 29.90
CA SER A 262 15.60 -18.07 28.57
C SER A 262 14.40 -17.56 27.77
N ALA A 263 13.25 -18.23 27.88
CA ALA A 263 12.00 -17.77 27.28
C ALA A 263 11.51 -16.45 27.89
N HIS A 264 11.64 -16.28 29.21
CA HIS A 264 11.33 -15.03 29.90
C HIS A 264 12.30 -13.90 29.54
N LEU A 265 13.59 -14.21 29.38
CA LEU A 265 14.59 -13.27 28.88
C LEU A 265 14.19 -12.75 27.49
N TYR A 266 13.77 -13.64 26.58
CA TYR A 266 13.29 -13.24 25.26
C TYR A 266 12.13 -12.24 25.38
N TYR A 267 11.11 -12.54 26.19
CA TYR A 267 10.02 -11.61 26.47
C TYR A 267 10.52 -10.24 27.00
N SER A 268 11.35 -10.25 28.04
CA SER A 268 11.84 -9.04 28.70
C SER A 268 12.70 -8.17 27.79
N VAL A 269 13.49 -8.79 26.90
CA VAL A 269 14.30 -8.06 25.92
C VAL A 269 13.43 -7.34 24.90
N THR A 270 12.30 -7.94 24.47
CA THR A 270 11.38 -7.22 23.58
C THR A 270 10.77 -5.97 24.23
N GLU A 271 10.43 -6.03 25.52
CA GLU A 271 9.97 -4.88 26.31
C GLU A 271 11.05 -3.81 26.47
N LYS A 272 12.30 -4.25 26.72
CA LYS A 272 13.45 -3.35 26.82
C LYS A 272 13.64 -2.56 25.54
N VAL A 273 13.62 -3.23 24.37
CA VAL A 273 13.71 -2.57 23.06
C VAL A 273 12.56 -1.60 22.85
N ARG A 274 11.31 -2.01 23.13
CA ARG A 274 10.13 -1.14 23.01
C ARG A 274 10.31 0.18 23.77
N ARG A 275 10.70 0.12 25.05
CA ARG A 275 10.93 1.31 25.89
C ARG A 275 12.06 2.19 25.40
N VAL A 276 13.13 1.58 24.88
CA VAL A 276 14.25 2.32 24.26
C VAL A 276 13.77 3.11 23.04
N MET A 277 12.96 2.50 22.17
CA MET A 277 12.42 3.15 20.98
C MET A 277 11.43 4.27 21.34
N GLU A 278 10.51 4.02 22.28
CA GLU A 278 9.59 5.04 22.79
C GLU A 278 10.32 6.27 23.32
N SER A 279 11.39 6.04 24.09
CA SER A 279 12.18 7.14 24.63
C SER A 279 12.91 7.91 23.56
N TYR A 280 13.64 7.23 22.68
CA TYR A 280 14.46 7.90 21.65
C TYR A 280 13.62 8.72 20.68
N PHE A 281 12.51 8.16 20.19
CA PHE A 281 11.58 8.85 19.28
C PHE A 281 10.60 9.77 20.01
N ARG A 282 10.75 9.93 21.33
CA ARG A 282 9.97 10.81 22.20
C ARG A 282 8.47 10.71 21.95
N LEU A 283 7.98 9.47 21.92
CA LEU A 283 6.59 9.17 21.60
C LEU A 283 5.69 9.53 22.77
N ASP A 284 4.61 10.28 22.50
CA ASP A 284 3.59 10.60 23.50
C ASP A 284 2.60 9.43 23.72
N THR A 285 2.57 8.49 22.78
CA THR A 285 1.73 7.28 22.82
C THR A 285 2.62 6.04 22.94
N PRO A 286 2.28 5.07 23.80
CA PRO A 286 3.05 3.83 23.89
C PRO A 286 2.98 3.04 22.58
N LEU A 287 4.06 2.34 22.28
CA LEU A 287 4.12 1.39 21.18
C LEU A 287 3.43 0.09 21.60
N TYR A 288 2.53 -0.41 20.78
CA TYR A 288 1.95 -1.74 20.91
C TYR A 288 2.64 -2.68 19.91
N PHE A 289 2.92 -3.93 20.30
CA PHE A 289 3.53 -4.88 19.38
C PHE A 289 2.52 -5.29 18.31
N SER A 290 2.83 -5.03 17.05
CA SER A 290 2.10 -5.56 15.91
C SER A 290 2.56 -6.98 15.56
N TYR A 291 3.84 -7.30 15.78
CA TYR A 291 4.39 -8.64 15.62
C TYR A 291 5.79 -8.70 16.25
N SER A 292 6.12 -9.81 16.93
CA SER A 292 7.44 -10.04 17.53
C SER A 292 8.01 -11.38 17.10
N HIS A 293 9.17 -11.36 16.44
CA HIS A 293 9.74 -12.56 15.86
C HIS A 293 11.25 -12.64 16.07
N LEU A 294 11.68 -13.66 16.80
CA LEU A 294 13.07 -14.03 16.88
C LEU A 294 13.35 -14.95 15.69
N VAL A 295 14.31 -14.56 14.87
CA VAL A 295 14.56 -15.14 13.55
C VAL A 295 16.04 -15.41 13.36
N CYS A 296 16.36 -16.55 12.75
CA CYS A 296 17.69 -16.86 12.27
C CYS A 296 17.66 -17.22 10.78
N ARG A 297 18.67 -16.76 10.05
CA ARG A 297 18.93 -17.13 8.66
C ARG A 297 20.28 -17.80 8.56
N THR A 298 20.30 -19.01 8.01
CA THR A 298 21.52 -19.81 7.85
C THR A 298 21.85 -19.94 6.37
N ALA A 299 23.09 -19.62 5.99
CA ALA A 299 23.56 -19.81 4.62
C ALA A 299 23.58 -21.31 4.26
N ILE A 300 23.20 -21.64 3.02
CA ILE A 300 23.34 -22.97 2.43
C ILE A 300 24.63 -22.98 1.60
N GLU A 301 25.67 -23.65 2.07
CA GLU A 301 27.03 -23.56 1.49
C GLU A 301 27.06 -23.85 -0.02
N GLU A 302 26.27 -24.83 -0.47
CA GLU A 302 26.21 -25.26 -1.87
C GLU A 302 25.52 -24.24 -2.79
N ALA A 303 24.80 -23.26 -2.23
CA ALA A 303 23.96 -22.32 -2.96
C ALA A 303 24.48 -20.87 -2.91
N GLN A 304 25.76 -20.65 -2.58
CA GLN A 304 26.35 -19.30 -2.47
C GLN A 304 27.13 -18.85 -3.71
N ALA A 305 27.49 -19.77 -4.61
CA ALA A 305 28.27 -19.43 -5.79
C ALA A 305 27.51 -18.46 -6.72
N GLU A 306 28.17 -17.37 -7.13
CA GLU A 306 27.66 -16.34 -8.07
C GLU A 306 26.37 -15.61 -7.65
N ARG A 307 26.03 -15.68 -6.36
CA ARG A 307 24.81 -15.07 -5.80
C ARG A 307 24.79 -13.55 -5.95
N LYS A 308 23.65 -13.00 -6.40
CA LYS A 308 23.42 -11.55 -6.56
C LYS A 308 22.16 -11.03 -5.85
N ASP A 309 21.29 -11.93 -5.39
CA ASP A 309 20.10 -11.57 -4.63
C ASP A 309 20.46 -11.15 -3.20
N SER A 310 19.55 -10.41 -2.58
CA SER A 310 19.61 -10.04 -1.17
C SER A 310 19.05 -11.16 -0.29
N SER A 311 19.46 -11.23 0.97
CA SER A 311 18.80 -12.11 1.95
C SER A 311 17.34 -11.69 2.10
N HIS A 312 17.09 -10.41 2.32
CA HIS A 312 15.75 -9.82 2.29
C HIS A 312 15.72 -8.71 1.24
N PRO A 313 14.83 -8.79 0.22
CA PRO A 313 14.71 -7.74 -0.78
C PRO A 313 14.30 -6.42 -0.12
N VAL A 314 14.58 -5.31 -0.81
CA VAL A 314 14.18 -3.98 -0.35
C VAL A 314 12.67 -3.91 -0.25
N HIS A 315 12.18 -3.41 0.88
CA HIS A 315 10.76 -3.28 1.17
C HIS A 315 10.52 -2.11 2.15
N VAL A 316 9.25 -1.79 2.37
CA VAL A 316 8.79 -0.87 3.41
C VAL A 316 7.80 -1.62 4.29
N ASP A 317 7.88 -1.42 5.60
CA ASP A 317 7.13 -2.25 6.56
C ASP A 317 5.63 -1.98 6.59
N ASN A 318 5.18 -0.78 6.17
CA ASN A 318 3.77 -0.38 6.22
C ASN A 318 3.11 -0.06 4.87
N CYS A 319 3.80 -0.30 3.75
CA CYS A 319 3.23 -0.06 2.42
C CYS A 319 3.90 -0.92 1.34
N ILE A 320 3.20 -1.09 0.22
CA ILE A 320 3.71 -1.78 -0.96
C ILE A 320 4.61 -0.81 -1.73
N LEU A 321 5.91 -1.05 -1.71
CA LEU A 321 6.88 -0.24 -2.44
C LEU A 321 6.82 -0.54 -3.94
N ASN A 322 6.48 0.47 -4.73
CA ASN A 322 6.70 0.47 -6.18
C ASN A 322 7.90 1.37 -6.49
N ALA A 323 9.07 0.75 -6.60
CA ALA A 323 10.34 1.44 -6.81
C ALA A 323 10.46 2.11 -8.20
N GLU A 324 9.70 1.65 -9.20
CA GLU A 324 9.71 2.22 -10.55
C GLU A 324 8.91 3.52 -10.62
N ALA A 325 7.77 3.55 -9.94
CA ALA A 325 6.93 4.73 -9.82
C ALA A 325 7.29 5.64 -8.63
N LEU A 326 8.26 5.23 -7.79
CA LEU A 326 8.68 5.94 -6.58
C LEU A 326 7.51 6.22 -5.62
N VAL A 327 6.59 5.28 -5.50
CA VAL A 327 5.41 5.39 -4.63
C VAL A 327 5.34 4.23 -3.65
N CYS A 328 4.78 4.51 -2.47
CA CYS A 328 4.51 3.49 -1.47
C CYS A 328 3.00 3.44 -1.18
N ILE A 329 2.38 2.34 -1.60
CA ILE A 329 0.92 2.21 -1.61
C ILE A 329 0.45 1.57 -0.30
N LYS A 330 -0.38 2.30 0.47
CA LYS A 330 -0.93 1.84 1.74
C LYS A 330 -2.26 1.11 1.53
N GLU A 331 -2.18 -0.12 1.04
CA GLU A 331 -3.35 -1.00 0.86
C GLU A 331 -3.01 -2.46 1.19
N PRO A 332 -4.01 -3.33 1.47
CA PRO A 332 -3.77 -4.75 1.61
C PRO A 332 -3.05 -5.34 0.38
N PRO A 333 -2.06 -6.23 0.56
CA PRO A 333 -1.71 -6.95 1.79
C PRO A 333 -0.71 -6.25 2.72
N ALA A 334 -0.39 -4.97 2.53
CA ALA A 334 0.55 -4.27 3.42
C ALA A 334 -0.03 -4.07 4.83
N TYR A 335 0.85 -4.12 5.83
CA TYR A 335 0.50 -3.83 7.23
C TYR A 335 0.49 -2.32 7.47
N THR A 336 -0.52 -1.63 6.93
CA THR A 336 -0.62 -0.15 6.91
C THR A 336 -0.67 0.53 8.28
N PHE A 337 -0.87 -0.26 9.33
CA PHE A 337 -0.96 0.16 10.73
C PHE A 337 0.38 0.08 11.47
N ARG A 338 1.47 -0.37 10.83
CA ARG A 338 2.81 -0.34 11.44
C ARG A 338 3.38 1.07 11.40
N ASP A 339 3.80 1.57 12.55
CA ASP A 339 4.32 2.93 12.73
C ASP A 339 5.83 2.94 12.95
N TYR A 340 6.34 1.98 13.73
CA TYR A 340 7.76 1.84 14.03
C TYR A 340 8.21 0.38 13.95
N SER A 341 9.50 0.19 13.69
CA SER A 341 10.14 -1.12 13.65
C SER A 341 11.48 -1.07 14.36
N ALA A 342 11.87 -2.21 14.93
CA ALA A 342 13.17 -2.39 15.54
C ALA A 342 13.73 -3.78 15.25
N ILE A 343 15.04 -3.84 15.02
CA ILE A 343 15.78 -5.09 14.84
C ILE A 343 16.91 -5.12 15.85
N LEU A 344 16.87 -6.06 16.78
CA LEU A 344 17.95 -6.32 17.74
C LEU A 344 18.80 -7.50 17.28
N TYR A 345 20.08 -7.28 17.05
CA TYR A 345 21.02 -8.29 16.60
C TYR A 345 21.59 -9.10 17.77
N LEU A 346 21.62 -10.42 17.61
CA LEU A 346 22.11 -11.33 18.63
C LEU A 346 23.57 -11.74 18.40
N ASN A 347 24.08 -11.58 17.18
CA ASN A 347 25.40 -12.06 16.80
C ASN A 347 25.99 -11.30 15.60
N GLY A 348 27.26 -11.56 15.30
CA GLY A 348 28.02 -10.92 14.21
C GLY A 348 29.13 -11.80 13.64
N ASP A 349 29.16 -13.07 14.03
CA ASP A 349 30.09 -14.13 13.63
C ASP A 349 29.59 -14.86 12.37
N PHE A 350 29.31 -14.09 11.32
CA PHE A 350 28.86 -14.57 10.00
C PHE A 350 29.32 -13.62 8.89
N ASP A 351 29.25 -14.07 7.63
CA ASP A 351 29.67 -13.25 6.48
C ASP A 351 28.46 -12.68 5.73
N GLY A 352 28.55 -11.39 5.37
CA GLY A 352 27.49 -10.67 4.67
C GLY A 352 26.39 -10.20 5.62
N GLY A 353 25.12 -10.29 5.21
CA GLY A 353 23.96 -10.05 6.10
C GLY A 353 23.79 -8.63 6.64
N ALA A 354 24.51 -7.64 6.09
CA ALA A 354 24.38 -6.25 6.49
C ALA A 354 22.97 -5.71 6.21
N PHE A 355 22.42 -4.96 7.17
CA PHE A 355 21.16 -4.24 6.98
C PHE A 355 21.46 -2.91 6.30
N TYR A 356 20.63 -2.49 5.35
CA TYR A 356 20.83 -1.24 4.65
C TYR A 356 19.52 -0.53 4.36
N PHE A 357 19.56 0.80 4.43
CA PHE A 357 18.48 1.68 3.99
C PHE A 357 18.72 2.11 2.55
N THR A 358 17.64 2.37 1.81
CA THR A 358 17.69 2.92 0.46
C THR A 358 16.80 4.14 0.32
N GLU A 359 16.95 4.85 -0.79
CA GLU A 359 15.91 5.73 -1.32
C GLU A 359 14.71 4.89 -1.82
N LEU A 360 13.63 5.57 -2.25
CA LEU A 360 12.43 4.95 -2.81
C LEU A 360 12.68 4.14 -4.09
N ASP A 361 13.80 4.38 -4.77
CA ASP A 361 14.20 3.66 -5.97
C ASP A 361 14.68 2.22 -5.71
N ALA A 362 14.76 1.81 -4.44
CA ALA A 362 15.24 0.51 -3.97
C ALA A 362 16.67 0.15 -4.41
N LYS A 363 17.46 1.13 -4.89
CA LYS A 363 18.79 0.94 -5.47
C LYS A 363 19.84 1.81 -4.80
N THR A 364 19.50 3.07 -4.54
CA THR A 364 20.42 4.04 -3.95
C THR A 364 20.52 3.79 -2.45
N VAL A 365 21.58 3.12 -2.03
CA VAL A 365 21.86 2.84 -0.61
C VAL A 365 22.22 4.14 0.11
N THR A 366 21.49 4.46 1.18
CA THR A 366 21.67 5.69 1.97
C THR A 366 22.50 5.46 3.22
N ALA A 367 22.36 4.29 3.84
CA ALA A 367 23.13 3.88 5.02
C ALA A 367 23.19 2.36 5.14
N GLU A 368 24.23 1.87 5.81
CA GLU A 368 24.44 0.44 6.08
C GLU A 368 24.83 0.23 7.53
N VAL A 369 24.27 -0.82 8.14
CA VAL A 369 24.48 -1.18 9.54
C VAL A 369 24.96 -2.63 9.61
N GLN A 370 26.16 -2.82 10.15
CA GLN A 370 26.71 -4.15 10.40
C GLN A 370 26.08 -4.76 11.65
N PRO A 371 25.51 -5.96 11.58
CA PRO A 371 25.00 -6.66 12.75
C PRO A 371 26.11 -7.04 13.73
N GLN A 372 25.83 -6.86 15.01
CA GLN A 372 26.67 -7.35 16.11
C GLN A 372 25.79 -7.59 17.33
N CYS A 373 26.23 -8.47 18.24
CA CYS A 373 25.49 -8.71 19.48
C CYS A 373 25.18 -7.40 20.22
N GLY A 374 23.92 -7.23 20.62
CA GLY A 374 23.47 -6.10 21.43
C GLY A 374 23.22 -4.81 20.64
N ARG A 375 23.41 -4.82 19.32
CA ARG A 375 23.08 -3.69 18.44
C ARG A 375 21.61 -3.71 18.07
N ALA A 376 20.88 -2.63 18.34
CA ALA A 376 19.52 -2.41 17.87
C ALA A 376 19.49 -1.34 16.78
N VAL A 377 18.73 -1.60 15.72
CA VAL A 377 18.35 -0.60 14.71
C VAL A 377 16.88 -0.30 14.92
N GLY A 378 16.52 0.97 15.11
CA GLY A 378 15.14 1.43 15.24
C GLY A 378 14.82 2.42 14.13
N PHE A 379 13.62 2.34 13.56
CA PHE A 379 13.18 3.27 12.53
C PHE A 379 11.66 3.35 12.42
N SER A 380 11.12 4.44 11.88
CA SER A 380 9.70 4.51 11.52
C SER A 380 9.41 3.62 10.30
N SER A 381 8.28 2.92 10.29
CA SER A 381 7.94 1.87 9.31
C SER A 381 7.49 2.39 7.94
N GLY A 382 7.50 3.72 7.76
CA GLY A 382 6.94 4.42 6.62
C GLY A 382 7.81 4.50 5.38
N THR A 383 7.29 5.22 4.38
CA THR A 383 7.87 5.42 3.05
C THR A 383 9.27 6.08 3.09
N GLU A 384 9.64 6.71 4.20
CA GLU A 384 10.93 7.34 4.45
C GLU A 384 12.06 6.34 4.74
N ASN A 385 11.72 5.08 5.07
CA ASN A 385 12.69 4.05 5.46
C ASN A 385 12.58 2.74 4.64
N PRO A 386 12.66 2.77 3.28
CA PRO A 386 12.91 1.57 2.51
C PRO A 386 14.23 0.91 2.93
N HIS A 387 14.21 -0.41 3.10
CA HIS A 387 15.37 -1.13 3.60
C HIS A 387 15.41 -2.59 3.16
N GLY A 388 16.61 -3.18 3.23
CA GLY A 388 16.86 -4.58 2.87
C GLY A 388 18.00 -5.20 3.68
N VAL A 389 18.27 -6.47 3.43
CA VAL A 389 19.35 -7.23 4.09
C VAL A 389 20.21 -7.90 3.01
N LYS A 390 21.51 -7.60 2.98
CA LYS A 390 22.46 -8.23 2.05
C LYS A 390 22.51 -9.74 2.27
N ALA A 391 22.93 -10.49 1.26
CA ALA A 391 23.07 -11.95 1.34
C ALA A 391 23.89 -12.38 2.56
N VAL A 392 23.40 -13.37 3.32
CA VAL A 392 24.22 -14.11 4.29
C VAL A 392 24.93 -15.21 3.52
N THR A 393 26.27 -15.17 3.50
CA THR A 393 27.09 -16.05 2.65
C THR A 393 27.81 -17.15 3.41
N ARG A 394 27.99 -16.99 4.73
CA ARG A 394 28.51 -18.03 5.62
C ARG A 394 27.96 -17.83 7.02
N GLY A 395 27.69 -18.93 7.72
CA GLY A 395 27.24 -18.92 9.11
C GLY A 395 25.74 -18.65 9.25
N GLN A 396 25.34 -18.24 10.45
CA GLN A 396 23.95 -18.00 10.82
C GLN A 396 23.80 -16.59 11.39
N ARG A 397 22.85 -15.83 10.88
CA ARG A 397 22.49 -14.49 11.36
C ARG A 397 21.21 -14.56 12.16
N CYS A 398 21.25 -14.19 13.44
CA CYS A 398 20.11 -14.20 14.34
C CYS A 398 19.76 -12.79 14.84
N ALA A 399 18.48 -12.47 14.84
CA ALA A 399 17.95 -11.18 15.28
C ALA A 399 16.55 -11.32 15.86
N ILE A 400 16.14 -10.36 16.69
CA ILE A 400 14.75 -10.16 17.08
C ILE A 400 14.20 -9.01 16.25
N ALA A 401 13.25 -9.31 15.37
CA ALA A 401 12.50 -8.32 14.61
C ALA A 401 11.20 -7.98 15.35
N LEU A 402 10.97 -6.69 15.57
CA LEU A 402 9.83 -6.14 16.28
C LEU A 402 9.17 -5.10 15.39
N TRP A 403 7.87 -5.25 15.20
CA TRP A 403 7.03 -4.26 14.54
C TRP A 403 6.05 -3.70 15.55
N PHE A 404 5.88 -2.38 15.53
CA PHE A 404 5.05 -1.65 16.46
C PHE A 404 3.97 -0.84 15.76
N THR A 405 2.88 -0.59 16.48
CA THR A 405 1.77 0.28 16.09
C THR A 405 1.45 1.23 17.25
N LEU A 406 0.98 2.43 16.93
CA LEU A 406 0.45 3.40 17.89
C LEU A 406 -1.04 3.14 18.20
N ASP A 407 -1.69 2.26 17.43
CA ASP A 407 -3.09 1.88 17.62
C ASP A 407 -3.22 0.53 18.32
N ALA A 408 -3.65 0.55 19.59
CA ALA A 408 -3.85 -0.63 20.42
C ALA A 408 -4.73 -1.72 19.77
N ARG A 409 -5.63 -1.35 18.84
CA ARG A 409 -6.52 -2.29 18.14
C ARG A 409 -5.76 -3.23 17.20
N HIS A 410 -4.54 -2.86 16.81
CA HIS A 410 -3.67 -3.64 15.94
C HIS A 410 -2.56 -4.38 16.69
N SER A 411 -2.67 -4.47 18.02
CA SER A 411 -1.77 -5.27 18.85
C SER A 411 -1.88 -6.77 18.53
N GLU A 412 -0.76 -7.48 18.48
CA GLU A 412 -0.71 -8.91 18.17
C GLU A 412 -1.36 -9.74 19.29
N ARG A 413 -2.24 -10.68 18.91
CA ARG A 413 -2.92 -11.54 19.90
C ARG A 413 -1.95 -12.45 20.66
N ASP A 414 -0.86 -12.86 20.01
CA ASP A 414 0.19 -13.68 20.64
C ASP A 414 0.87 -12.94 21.79
N ARG A 415 1.00 -11.61 21.69
CA ARG A 415 1.55 -10.78 22.77
C ARG A 415 0.64 -10.80 23.99
N VAL A 416 -0.67 -10.60 23.80
CA VAL A 416 -1.64 -10.64 24.92
C VAL A 416 -1.56 -11.99 25.66
N GLN A 417 -1.50 -13.09 24.92
CA GLN A 417 -1.36 -14.42 25.51
C GLN A 417 0.00 -14.64 26.20
N ALA A 418 1.08 -14.06 25.66
CA ALA A 418 2.39 -14.06 26.30
C ALA A 418 2.39 -13.27 27.61
N ASP A 419 1.77 -12.09 27.64
CA ASP A 419 1.65 -11.24 28.84
C ASP A 419 0.92 -11.99 29.96
N ASP A 420 -0.20 -12.64 29.64
CA ASP A 420 -0.97 -13.44 30.62
C ASP A 420 -0.18 -14.65 31.12
N LEU A 421 0.57 -15.31 30.24
CA LEU A 421 1.43 -16.43 30.61
C LEU A 421 2.61 -15.99 31.50
N VAL A 422 3.23 -14.85 31.21
CA VAL A 422 4.29 -14.29 32.05
C VAL A 422 3.75 -13.91 33.42
N LYS A 423 2.57 -13.27 33.48
CA LYS A 423 1.90 -12.98 34.76
C LYS A 423 1.65 -14.28 35.54
N MET A 424 1.13 -15.32 34.92
CA MET A 424 0.92 -16.60 35.64
C MET A 424 2.23 -17.24 36.12
N LEU A 425 3.27 -17.27 35.28
CA LEU A 425 4.50 -18.02 35.58
C LEU A 425 5.50 -17.28 36.47
N PHE A 426 5.40 -15.95 36.54
CA PHE A 426 6.41 -15.10 37.21
C PHE A 426 5.80 -14.04 38.16
N SER A 427 4.50 -14.10 38.46
CA SER A 427 3.94 -13.23 39.51
C SER A 427 4.46 -13.63 40.89
N PRO A 428 4.76 -12.66 41.76
CA PRO A 428 5.32 -12.92 43.10
C PRO A 428 4.34 -13.57 44.10
N GLU A 429 3.08 -13.84 43.74
CA GLU A 429 2.05 -14.32 44.68
C GLU A 429 1.99 -15.85 44.87
N GLU A 430 2.73 -16.66 44.10
CA GLU A 430 2.74 -18.13 44.28
C GLU A 430 4.07 -18.72 44.80
N MET A 431 5.07 -17.89 45.13
CA MET A 431 6.31 -18.36 45.76
C MET A 431 6.25 -18.43 47.29
N ASP A 432 5.15 -18.00 47.93
CA ASP A 432 5.02 -17.93 49.40
C ASP A 432 4.08 -18.97 50.02
N LEU A 433 3.57 -19.94 49.25
CA LEU A 433 2.63 -20.96 49.75
C LEU A 433 3.23 -22.38 49.85
N SER A 434 4.55 -22.51 49.78
CA SER A 434 5.24 -23.81 49.97
C SER A 434 6.25 -23.84 51.13
N GLN A 435 6.36 -22.77 51.93
CA GLN A 435 7.26 -22.72 53.10
C GLN A 435 6.61 -22.41 54.45
N GLU A 436 5.30 -22.55 54.60
CA GLU A 436 4.67 -22.64 55.93
C GLU A 436 3.87 -23.94 56.07
N GLN A 437 4.57 -25.03 56.38
CA GLN A 437 3.99 -26.06 57.23
C GLN A 437 4.41 -25.76 58.68
N PRO A 438 3.48 -25.43 59.58
CA PRO A 438 3.74 -25.45 61.01
C PRO A 438 4.05 -26.89 61.42
N GLN A 439 5.23 -27.12 62.01
CA GLN A 439 5.47 -28.30 62.82
C GLN A 439 4.56 -28.21 64.05
N GLU A 440 3.35 -28.77 63.96
CA GLU A 440 2.57 -29.10 65.14
C GLU A 440 3.30 -30.21 65.91
N ALA A 441 3.79 -29.84 67.08
CA ALA A 441 4.30 -30.75 68.08
C ALA A 441 3.22 -31.78 68.44
N GLN A 442 3.49 -33.05 68.18
CA GLN A 442 2.77 -34.15 68.80
C GLN A 442 3.12 -34.19 70.29
N GLU A 443 2.33 -33.51 71.12
CA GLU A 443 2.27 -33.77 72.55
C GLU A 443 1.56 -35.11 72.79
N GLY A 444 2.32 -36.10 73.27
CA GLY A 444 1.83 -37.39 73.70
C GLY A 444 1.08 -37.30 75.03
N ALA A 445 -0.02 -38.05 75.11
CA ALA A 445 -0.87 -38.20 76.29
C ALA A 445 -0.13 -38.82 77.51
N PRO A 446 -0.64 -38.61 78.75
CA PRO A 446 0.15 -38.68 79.97
C PRO A 446 0.23 -40.08 80.58
N LYS A 447 1.31 -40.34 81.34
CA LYS A 447 1.41 -41.46 82.29
C LYS A 447 1.91 -40.99 83.66
N PRO A 448 1.56 -41.71 84.74
CA PRO A 448 1.32 -41.13 86.05
C PRO A 448 2.57 -41.02 86.93
N VAL A 449 2.47 -40.08 87.86
CA VAL A 449 3.43 -39.74 88.91
C VAL A 449 3.53 -40.88 89.93
N GLU A 450 4.75 -41.34 90.18
CA GLU A 450 5.11 -42.15 91.34
C GLU A 450 6.11 -41.34 92.19
N GLU A 451 5.76 -41.11 93.45
CA GLU A 451 6.58 -40.44 94.46
C GLU A 451 7.77 -41.32 94.87
N SER A 452 8.95 -40.72 95.01
CA SER A 452 9.93 -41.16 96.02
C SER A 452 10.86 -40.02 96.46
N LEU A 453 11.03 -39.95 97.79
CA LEU A 453 11.77 -38.98 98.59
C LEU A 453 13.31 -39.18 98.52
N PRO A 454 14.11 -38.20 99.01
CA PRO A 454 15.52 -38.07 98.67
C PRO A 454 16.46 -38.86 99.58
N GLY A 455 17.60 -39.26 99.03
CA GLY A 455 18.69 -39.93 99.74
C GLY A 455 20.05 -39.45 99.22
N SER A 456 20.88 -39.05 100.18
CA SER A 456 22.17 -38.39 100.13
C SER A 456 23.35 -39.17 99.51
N GLU A 457 24.32 -38.36 99.08
CA GLU A 457 25.77 -38.51 99.23
C GLU A 457 26.64 -39.31 98.22
N SER A 458 27.74 -38.62 97.90
CA SER A 458 29.09 -39.10 97.57
C SER A 458 29.40 -39.44 96.10
N GLY A 459 30.57 -38.96 95.66
CA GLY A 459 31.27 -39.53 94.52
C GLY A 459 31.78 -38.53 93.50
N HIS A 460 32.99 -38.02 93.76
CA HIS A 460 33.82 -37.21 92.89
C HIS A 460 34.41 -38.05 91.73
N LYS A 461 34.87 -37.36 90.65
CA LYS A 461 35.92 -37.77 89.67
C LYS A 461 35.53 -38.70 88.52
N ASP A 462 36.03 -38.61 87.28
CA ASP A 462 37.05 -37.82 86.54
C ASP A 462 36.56 -37.77 85.06
N GLU A 463 36.64 -36.64 84.33
CA GLU A 463 37.70 -36.28 83.37
C GLU A 463 38.27 -37.42 82.49
N LEU A 464 37.93 -37.38 81.19
CA LEU A 464 38.86 -37.41 80.03
C LEU A 464 38.13 -37.04 78.74
#